data_AF-A0A1H3KBJ3-F1
#
_entry.id   AF-A0A1H3KBJ3-F1
#
_cell.length_a   1.000
_cell.length_b   1.000
_cell.length_c   1.000
_cell.angle_alpha   90.00
_cell.angle_beta   90.00
_cell.angle_gamma   90.00
#
_symmetry.space_group_name_H-M   'P 1'
#
loop_
_entity.id
_entity.type
_entity.pdbx_description
1 polymer ?
#
loop_
_entity_poly.entity_id
_entity_poly.type
_entity_poly.pdbx_seq_one_letter_code
_entity_poly.pdbx_strand_id
1 'polypeptide(L)'
;MSVPYVSYLRLSVIAAVVLVGCASVRQLAVDYPTVETGDSKTQTTKQRPFSPVSGFSVIDGDDYYVRLISEFEYKGENILKKGCTNIVPSYKKGDLSSALVFSVRNDILKFSNEATGFIYHSAGGKCNFKFDAKKINLTPWMRLDTGKETLVDYSFYSSANSDVDVSGLIGDVTAAGSLLSLTGVGAGVALMGQFSAQWLSNNQQQHAILNKDQQQHAILNKVKNSSESYSLPVIVTYSGKSGSLNQTVFKVYAVAEGGINILSSDTQPLGELNIYPEIIPSLLLKIKGDGAPNARDLSFDEIGYSPIKTTTSEIKLLDLIQQSNHPSKPNLKPDWSNYADVESNCRKLKLVVKDLGFNKFDRNALIYYFLHNSNDWKNYNLDQKKSLSSHLNSELISSYSSKDFGNCLADDDYAVMKAMGLSVNLPSDWQQTIESSEKKERLFTHLKSIERQLVSVLKNSNETEMERQIYPLLATAKNGDGTVLLQNHLGDFGLEQMLSVPPAAEVKSVEAAAVPATIPGEGLVVSAHQLVQVFSGLSLDELSCARPAPNQQVSNIGILLFTTKEGSPWAKGGAMEFEFASGKINRISFQLPSFRDFRQDLLNHPEIAGCKIDSSFVDKLH
;
A
#
# COMPACT_ATOMS: atom_id res chain seq x y z
N MET A 1 52.19 -93.23 3.84
CA MET A 1 50.97 -92.43 4.05
C MET A 1 51.35 -90.96 3.93
N SER A 2 50.98 -90.34 2.81
CA SER A 2 51.22 -88.92 2.51
C SER A 2 50.04 -88.09 3.00
N VAL A 3 50.28 -87.24 4.00
CA VAL A 3 49.31 -86.22 4.44
C VAL A 3 49.65 -84.92 3.70
N PRO A 4 48.73 -84.32 2.92
CA PRO A 4 49.03 -83.10 2.19
C PRO A 4 48.90 -81.90 3.14
N TYR A 5 49.97 -81.10 3.22
CA TYR A 5 49.98 -79.78 3.84
C TYR A 5 49.28 -78.80 2.88
N VAL A 6 47.98 -78.56 3.10
CA VAL A 6 47.18 -77.61 2.31
C VAL A 6 46.75 -76.44 3.22
N SER A 7 47.34 -75.28 2.94
CA SER A 7 46.64 -73.98 2.87
C SER A 7 45.99 -73.37 4.13
N TYR A 8 46.69 -73.34 5.28
CA TYR A 8 46.26 -72.48 6.40
C TYR A 8 46.56 -70.98 6.18
N LEU A 9 47.54 -70.64 5.33
CA LEU A 9 47.92 -69.24 5.06
C LEU A 9 46.97 -68.51 4.09
N ARG A 10 46.26 -69.25 3.21
CA ARG A 10 45.25 -68.63 2.32
C ARG A 10 43.89 -68.49 3.00
N LEU A 11 43.58 -69.35 3.96
CA LEU A 11 42.35 -69.27 4.77
C LEU A 11 42.39 -68.11 5.77
N SER A 12 43.56 -67.77 6.33
CA SER A 12 43.70 -66.60 7.21
C SER A 12 43.66 -65.26 6.45
N VAL A 13 44.19 -65.20 5.23
CA VAL A 13 44.13 -63.99 4.38
C VAL A 13 42.74 -63.79 3.80
N ILE A 14 42.01 -64.85 3.43
CA ILE A 14 40.61 -64.73 2.98
C ILE A 14 39.68 -64.39 4.15
N ALA A 15 39.92 -64.94 5.36
CA ALA A 15 39.18 -64.54 6.56
C ALA A 15 39.46 -63.07 6.95
N ALA A 16 40.70 -62.58 6.78
CA ALA A 16 41.04 -61.17 6.99
C ALA A 16 40.41 -60.25 5.92
N VAL A 17 40.35 -60.67 4.65
CA VAL A 17 39.70 -59.89 3.57
C VAL A 17 38.17 -59.89 3.70
N VAL A 18 37.57 -60.97 4.24
CA VAL A 18 36.12 -61.03 4.52
C VAL A 18 35.75 -60.24 5.79
N LEU A 19 36.63 -60.16 6.79
CA LEU A 19 36.40 -59.37 8.01
C LEU A 19 36.69 -57.86 7.83
N VAL A 20 37.52 -57.46 6.86
CA VAL A 20 37.72 -56.05 6.49
C VAL A 20 36.55 -55.50 5.63
N GLY A 21 35.71 -56.36 5.08
CA GLY A 21 34.54 -55.96 4.28
C GLY A 21 33.35 -55.37 5.05
N CYS A 22 33.30 -55.52 6.38
CA CYS A 22 32.12 -55.23 7.20
C CYS A 22 32.19 -54.00 8.10
N ALA A 23 33.28 -53.23 8.11
CA ALA A 23 33.38 -52.03 8.94
C ALA A 23 33.98 -50.85 8.16
N SER A 24 33.17 -50.21 7.31
CA SER A 24 33.44 -48.82 6.94
C SER A 24 32.50 -47.94 7.75
N VAL A 25 33.05 -47.26 8.74
CA VAL A 25 32.34 -46.22 9.49
C VAL A 25 32.18 -45.02 8.56
N ARG A 26 30.96 -44.47 8.45
CA ARG A 26 30.73 -43.23 7.69
C ARG A 26 30.56 -42.08 8.70
N GLN A 27 31.41 -41.07 8.60
CA GLN A 27 31.29 -39.82 9.34
C GLN A 27 30.76 -38.71 8.41
N LEU A 28 30.14 -37.67 8.96
CA LEU A 28 29.82 -36.46 8.20
C LEU A 28 30.85 -35.36 8.47
N ALA A 29 31.22 -34.65 7.41
CA ALA A 29 32.01 -33.43 7.49
C ALA A 29 31.24 -32.28 6.83
N VAL A 30 31.45 -31.06 7.34
CA VAL A 30 30.85 -29.83 6.82
C VAL A 30 31.98 -28.88 6.46
N ASP A 31 31.94 -28.31 5.25
CA ASP A 31 32.84 -27.20 4.91
C ASP A 31 32.38 -25.93 5.63
N TYR A 32 33.31 -25.30 6.37
CA TYR A 32 33.05 -24.01 7.02
C TYR A 32 32.87 -22.92 5.95
N PRO A 33 31.84 -22.07 6.05
CA PRO A 33 31.67 -20.95 5.14
C PRO A 33 32.82 -19.96 5.29
N THR A 34 33.63 -19.79 4.25
CA THR A 34 34.73 -18.80 4.20
C THR A 34 34.25 -17.48 3.60
N VAL A 35 34.51 -16.38 4.30
CA VAL A 35 34.25 -15.02 3.83
C VAL A 35 35.57 -14.44 3.30
N GLU A 36 35.87 -14.65 2.01
CA GLU A 36 36.98 -13.93 1.36
C GLU A 36 36.53 -13.23 0.08
N THR A 37 36.70 -11.92 0.08
CA THR A 37 36.70 -11.00 -1.06
C THR A 37 37.97 -11.24 -1.88
N GLY A 38 37.90 -12.06 -2.93
CA GLY A 38 39.09 -12.22 -3.80
C GLY A 38 38.92 -13.16 -4.99
N ASP A 39 38.66 -14.45 -4.76
CA ASP A 39 38.79 -15.45 -5.83
C ASP A 39 37.51 -16.27 -6.04
N SER A 40 37.02 -16.28 -7.28
CA SER A 40 35.71 -16.80 -7.71
C SER A 40 35.55 -18.34 -7.68
N LYS A 41 36.28 -19.07 -6.83
CA LYS A 41 36.20 -20.55 -6.75
C LYS A 41 35.79 -21.12 -5.39
N THR A 42 35.62 -20.29 -4.37
CA THR A 42 35.29 -20.70 -2.98
C THR A 42 34.20 -19.85 -2.32
N GLN A 43 33.33 -19.19 -3.10
CA GLN A 43 32.19 -18.43 -2.54
C GLN A 43 31.13 -19.36 -1.93
N THR A 44 31.06 -19.43 -0.60
CA THR A 44 29.98 -20.09 0.17
C THR A 44 28.80 -19.16 0.45
N THR A 45 28.93 -17.86 0.21
CA THR A 45 27.84 -16.87 0.40
C THR A 45 27.42 -16.25 -0.94
N LYS A 46 26.15 -16.45 -1.33
CA LYS A 46 25.56 -15.86 -2.54
C LYS A 46 24.76 -14.61 -2.18
N GLN A 47 24.95 -13.52 -2.92
CA GLN A 47 24.22 -12.27 -2.71
C GLN A 47 23.07 -12.15 -3.71
N ARG A 48 21.86 -11.87 -3.21
CA ARG A 48 20.67 -11.62 -4.02
C ARG A 48 20.19 -10.17 -3.82
N PRO A 49 20.18 -9.33 -4.86
CA PRO A 49 19.73 -7.95 -4.73
C PRO A 49 18.21 -7.88 -4.56
N PHE A 50 17.73 -6.84 -3.87
CA PHE A 50 16.34 -6.42 -3.84
C PHE A 50 16.21 -4.90 -3.96
N SER A 51 15.05 -4.45 -4.46
CA SER A 51 14.75 -3.06 -4.77
C SER A 51 13.62 -2.54 -3.88
N PRO A 52 13.44 -1.21 -3.77
CA PRO A 52 12.29 -0.61 -3.07
C PRO A 52 10.94 -1.11 -3.58
N VAL A 53 9.92 -1.03 -2.72
CA VAL A 53 8.53 -1.32 -3.11
C VAL A 53 8.11 -0.34 -4.22
N SER A 54 7.33 -0.82 -5.19
CA SER A 54 6.83 0.03 -6.27
C SER A 54 6.11 1.26 -5.71
N GLY A 55 6.44 2.44 -6.26
CA GLY A 55 5.95 3.74 -5.77
C GLY A 55 6.87 4.43 -4.75
N PHE A 56 7.91 3.75 -4.24
CA PHE A 56 8.90 4.32 -3.32
C PHE A 56 10.29 4.41 -3.95
N SER A 57 11.06 5.43 -3.60
CA SER A 57 12.37 5.72 -4.20
C SER A 57 13.55 5.17 -3.41
N VAL A 58 13.34 4.78 -2.15
CA VAL A 58 14.34 4.35 -1.17
C VAL A 58 13.78 3.15 -0.39
N ILE A 59 14.63 2.22 0.01
CA ILE A 59 14.29 1.13 0.92
C ILE A 59 14.29 1.66 2.34
N ASP A 60 13.13 1.63 2.98
CA ASP A 60 13.00 1.81 4.42
C ASP A 60 12.96 0.42 5.11
N GLY A 61 13.53 0.33 6.30
CA GLY A 61 13.43 -0.88 7.11
C GLY A 61 12.00 -1.16 7.61
N ASP A 62 11.08 -0.19 7.52
CA ASP A 62 9.63 -0.38 7.77
C ASP A 62 8.85 -0.83 6.51
N ASP A 63 9.52 -1.13 5.39
CA ASP A 63 8.87 -1.55 4.13
C ASP A 63 8.64 -3.06 4.04
N TYR A 64 9.53 -3.86 4.61
CA TYR A 64 9.54 -5.31 4.45
C TYR A 64 9.51 -6.04 5.79
N TYR A 65 9.01 -7.25 5.74
CA TYR A 65 9.31 -8.28 6.73
C TYR A 65 10.42 -9.19 6.20
N VAL A 66 11.22 -9.73 7.10
CA VAL A 66 12.26 -10.72 6.83
C VAL A 66 12.07 -11.94 7.71
N ARG A 67 12.32 -13.12 7.13
CA ARG A 67 12.39 -14.40 7.85
C ARG A 67 13.60 -15.20 7.39
N LEU A 68 14.26 -15.88 8.31
CA LEU A 68 15.38 -16.79 8.03
C LEU A 68 14.90 -18.22 7.89
N ILE A 69 15.37 -18.90 6.85
CA ILE A 69 15.02 -20.28 6.55
C ILE A 69 16.31 -21.09 6.39
N SER A 70 16.30 -22.30 6.95
CA SER A 70 17.31 -23.33 6.73
C SER A 70 16.68 -24.46 5.91
N GLU A 71 17.28 -24.79 4.77
CA GLU A 71 16.79 -25.81 3.84
C GLU A 71 17.94 -26.67 3.31
N PHE A 72 17.79 -27.99 3.37
CA PHE A 72 18.80 -28.94 2.88
C PHE A 72 18.44 -29.43 1.48
N GLU A 73 19.34 -29.22 0.52
CA GLU A 73 19.23 -29.68 -0.85
C GLU A 73 20.12 -30.92 -1.06
N TYR A 74 19.49 -32.07 -1.29
CA TYR A 74 20.21 -33.34 -1.51
C TYR A 74 20.88 -33.36 -2.90
N LYS A 75 22.20 -33.58 -2.93
CA LYS A 75 22.95 -33.78 -4.18
C LYS A 75 23.11 -35.27 -4.47
N GLY A 76 21.99 -35.95 -4.74
CA GLY A 76 21.96 -37.34 -5.20
C GLY A 76 21.03 -38.23 -4.38
N GLU A 77 19.93 -38.67 -5.00
CA GLU A 77 18.80 -39.35 -4.33
C GLU A 77 19.12 -40.68 -3.63
N ASN A 78 20.31 -41.28 -3.83
CA ASN A 78 20.62 -42.63 -3.35
C ASN A 78 22.07 -42.85 -2.89
N ILE A 79 22.80 -41.79 -2.53
CA ILE A 79 24.21 -41.90 -2.14
C ILE A 79 24.39 -42.73 -0.87
N LEU A 80 23.58 -42.45 0.16
CA LEU A 80 23.66 -43.17 1.42
C LEU A 80 23.03 -44.58 1.37
N LYS A 81 22.06 -44.81 0.46
CA LYS A 81 21.30 -46.09 0.32
C LYS A 81 21.85 -47.08 -0.70
N LYS A 82 22.88 -46.74 -1.49
CA LYS A 82 23.50 -47.68 -2.45
C LYS A 82 24.02 -48.92 -1.72
N GLY A 83 23.35 -50.06 -1.91
CA GLY A 83 23.78 -51.39 -1.43
C GLY A 83 23.13 -51.90 -0.13
N CYS A 84 22.07 -51.27 0.38
CA CYS A 84 21.46 -51.62 1.67
C CYS A 84 20.02 -52.16 1.52
N THR A 85 19.72 -53.31 2.14
CA THR A 85 18.36 -53.88 2.25
C THR A 85 17.76 -53.57 3.62
N ASN A 86 16.46 -53.29 3.64
CA ASN A 86 15.70 -52.77 4.79
C ASN A 86 15.70 -53.71 6.00
N ILE A 87 16.53 -53.43 7.01
CA ILE A 87 16.32 -53.90 8.39
C ILE A 87 16.67 -52.75 9.33
N VAL A 88 15.73 -52.36 10.20
CA VAL A 88 15.92 -51.32 11.22
C VAL A 88 16.00 -51.98 12.60
N PRO A 89 17.13 -51.92 13.31
CA PRO A 89 17.17 -52.11 14.74
C PRO A 89 17.31 -50.77 15.49
N SER A 90 16.99 -50.78 16.79
CA SER A 90 17.03 -49.62 17.68
C SER A 90 18.47 -49.17 18.00
N TYR A 91 18.69 -47.85 17.95
CA TYR A 91 19.97 -47.18 18.26
C TYR A 91 20.31 -47.30 19.75
N LYS A 92 21.60 -47.46 20.08
CA LYS A 92 22.09 -47.56 21.47
C LYS A 92 23.09 -46.44 21.78
N LYS A 93 23.24 -46.15 23.07
CA LYS A 93 24.27 -45.24 23.60
C LYS A 93 25.66 -45.73 23.15
N GLY A 94 26.36 -44.95 22.31
CA GLY A 94 27.66 -45.31 21.71
C GLY A 94 27.70 -45.30 20.17
N ASP A 95 26.57 -45.07 19.50
CA ASP A 95 26.49 -44.93 18.03
C ASP A 95 27.07 -43.59 17.53
N LEU A 96 27.54 -43.55 16.27
CA LEU A 96 28.10 -42.33 15.68
C LEU A 96 26.98 -41.36 15.34
N SER A 97 27.12 -40.12 15.78
CA SER A 97 26.13 -39.08 15.56
C SER A 97 26.80 -37.76 15.21
N SER A 98 26.19 -37.03 14.30
CA SER A 98 26.63 -35.69 13.91
C SER A 98 25.41 -34.78 13.77
N ALA A 99 25.51 -33.55 14.26
CA ALA A 99 24.44 -32.57 14.18
C ALA A 99 25.02 -31.17 13.95
N LEU A 100 24.35 -30.40 13.09
CA LEU A 100 24.59 -28.96 12.97
C LEU A 100 23.45 -28.22 13.67
N VAL A 101 23.80 -27.44 14.70
CA VAL A 101 22.84 -26.66 15.49
C VAL A 101 23.10 -25.18 15.28
N PHE A 102 22.03 -24.43 15.05
CA PHE A 102 22.02 -22.97 14.96
C PHE A 102 21.51 -22.39 16.26
N SER A 103 22.22 -21.39 16.78
CA SER A 103 21.76 -20.50 17.84
C SER A 103 21.46 -19.14 17.20
N VAL A 104 20.18 -18.77 17.19
CA VAL A 104 19.65 -17.57 16.54
C VAL A 104 19.27 -16.59 17.63
N ARG A 105 19.82 -15.37 17.58
CA ARG A 105 19.53 -14.31 18.54
C ARG A 105 19.23 -12.97 17.87
N ASN A 106 18.32 -12.22 18.46
CA ASN A 106 18.03 -10.84 18.10
C ASN A 106 17.81 -10.03 19.37
N ASP A 107 18.77 -9.16 19.69
CA ASP A 107 18.78 -8.43 20.97
C ASP A 107 17.69 -7.36 21.05
N ILE A 108 17.32 -6.75 19.91
CA ILE A 108 16.26 -5.73 19.83
C ILE A 108 14.92 -6.34 20.20
N LEU A 109 14.64 -7.53 19.68
CA LEU A 109 13.39 -8.25 19.88
C LEU A 109 13.45 -9.21 21.09
N LYS A 110 14.59 -9.24 21.80
CA LYS A 110 14.88 -10.20 22.90
C LYS A 110 14.55 -11.64 22.51
N PHE A 111 14.78 -11.99 21.25
CA PHE A 111 14.48 -13.29 20.69
C PHE A 111 15.73 -14.16 20.75
N SER A 112 15.56 -15.40 21.21
CA SER A 112 16.60 -16.42 21.20
C SER A 112 15.96 -17.76 20.86
N ASN A 113 16.55 -18.48 19.92
CA ASN A 113 16.06 -19.78 19.48
C ASN A 113 17.23 -20.68 19.10
N GLU A 114 17.09 -21.97 19.38
CA GLU A 114 18.02 -23.00 18.90
C GLU A 114 17.30 -23.91 17.92
N ALA A 115 17.96 -24.23 16.81
CA ALA A 115 17.36 -24.99 15.72
C ALA A 115 18.37 -25.93 15.06
N THR A 116 17.97 -27.17 14.79
CA THR A 116 18.86 -28.16 14.17
C THR A 116 18.78 -28.12 12.65
N GLY A 117 19.88 -27.79 11.98
CA GLY A 117 19.96 -27.77 10.51
C GLY A 117 19.88 -29.16 9.88
N PHE A 118 20.63 -30.12 10.42
CA PHE A 118 20.50 -31.54 10.09
C PHE A 118 20.98 -32.42 11.23
N ILE A 119 20.50 -33.65 11.24
CA ILE A 119 20.87 -34.70 12.19
C ILE A 119 21.29 -35.95 11.41
N TYR A 120 22.39 -36.54 11.82
CA TYR A 120 22.87 -37.83 11.35
C TYR A 120 23.11 -38.77 12.51
N HIS A 121 22.58 -39.99 12.41
CA HIS A 121 22.88 -41.09 13.31
C HIS A 121 23.32 -42.29 12.46
N SER A 122 24.36 -43.00 12.88
CA SER A 122 24.81 -44.26 12.29
C SER A 122 25.14 -45.27 13.40
N ALA A 123 24.48 -46.42 13.37
CA ALA A 123 24.90 -47.59 14.14
C ALA A 123 25.95 -48.38 13.36
N GLY A 124 26.72 -49.25 14.02
CA GLY A 124 27.77 -50.04 13.37
C GLY A 124 27.30 -50.78 12.11
N GLY A 125 28.03 -50.59 10.99
CA GLY A 125 27.76 -51.20 9.68
C GLY A 125 27.30 -50.21 8.60
N LYS A 126 27.53 -50.54 7.31
CA LYS A 126 27.30 -49.66 6.14
C LYS A 126 25.85 -49.16 5.94
N CYS A 127 24.86 -49.77 6.60
CA CYS A 127 23.45 -49.68 6.24
C CYS A 127 22.49 -49.19 7.33
N ASN A 128 22.98 -48.93 8.55
CA ASN A 128 22.14 -48.51 9.66
C ASN A 128 22.35 -47.03 9.97
N PHE A 129 21.79 -46.14 9.14
CA PHE A 129 21.87 -44.70 9.37
C PHE A 129 20.51 -44.01 9.24
N LYS A 130 20.34 -42.90 9.97
CA LYS A 130 19.22 -41.96 9.85
C LYS A 130 19.79 -40.57 9.60
N PHE A 131 19.39 -39.95 8.49
CA PHE A 131 19.67 -38.55 8.20
C PHE A 131 18.34 -37.80 8.17
N ASP A 132 18.18 -36.81 9.04
CA ASP A 132 17.00 -35.95 9.11
C ASP A 132 17.45 -34.50 8.84
N ALA A 133 17.06 -33.97 7.68
CA ALA A 133 17.28 -32.59 7.30
C ALA A 133 15.98 -32.07 6.69
N LYS A 134 15.29 -31.20 7.43
CA LYS A 134 14.01 -30.61 7.04
C LYS A 134 14.18 -29.13 6.81
N LYS A 135 13.32 -28.58 5.96
CA LYS A 135 13.13 -27.14 5.86
C LYS A 135 12.55 -26.62 7.16
N ILE A 136 13.26 -25.69 7.80
CA ILE A 136 12.84 -25.08 9.07
C ILE A 136 12.95 -23.56 9.00
N ASN A 137 12.02 -22.88 9.66
CA ASN A 137 12.10 -21.44 9.88
C ASN A 137 13.00 -21.22 11.10
N LEU A 138 14.09 -20.48 10.93
CA LEU A 138 15.01 -20.11 12.00
C LEU A 138 14.49 -18.93 12.81
N THR A 139 13.70 -18.06 12.18
CA THR A 139 13.04 -16.90 12.82
C THR A 139 11.56 -16.85 12.43
N PRO A 140 10.72 -16.11 13.18
CA PRO A 140 9.44 -15.63 12.67
C PRO A 140 9.63 -14.55 11.59
N TRP A 141 8.52 -14.04 11.04
CA TRP A 141 8.55 -12.80 10.27
C TRP A 141 8.80 -11.63 11.21
N MET A 142 9.81 -10.82 10.89
CA MET A 142 10.21 -9.66 11.67
C MET A 142 10.34 -8.46 10.74
N ARG A 143 10.05 -7.26 11.22
CA ARG A 143 10.24 -6.04 10.42
C ARG A 143 11.72 -5.88 10.05
N LEU A 144 12.01 -5.49 8.81
CA LEU A 144 13.36 -5.53 8.22
C LEU A 144 14.40 -4.74 9.02
N ASP A 145 14.05 -3.56 9.53
CA ASP A 145 14.91 -2.76 10.42
C ASP A 145 15.35 -3.50 11.70
N THR A 146 14.49 -4.33 12.28
CA THR A 146 14.78 -5.12 13.48
C THR A 146 15.39 -6.47 13.13
N GLY A 147 14.91 -7.12 12.06
CA GLY A 147 15.34 -8.45 11.65
C GLY A 147 16.75 -8.47 11.04
N LYS A 148 17.24 -7.34 10.50
CA LYS A 148 18.62 -7.22 9.99
C LYS A 148 19.69 -7.43 11.07
N GLU A 149 19.34 -7.17 12.34
CA GLU A 149 20.23 -7.33 13.50
C GLU A 149 20.23 -8.77 14.06
N THR A 150 19.59 -9.71 13.35
CA THR A 150 19.60 -11.12 13.74
C THR A 150 20.98 -11.72 13.54
N LEU A 151 21.56 -12.24 14.61
CA LEU A 151 22.81 -12.99 14.60
C LEU A 151 22.51 -14.48 14.62
N VAL A 152 23.25 -15.25 13.81
CA VAL A 152 23.15 -16.70 13.75
C VAL A 152 24.52 -17.29 13.99
N ASP A 153 24.66 -17.93 15.14
CA ASP A 153 25.84 -18.71 15.49
C ASP A 153 25.55 -20.19 15.15
N TYR A 154 26.56 -20.94 14.70
CA TYR A 154 26.43 -22.35 14.39
C TYR A 154 27.49 -23.17 15.12
N SER A 155 27.12 -24.37 15.53
CA SER A 155 28.00 -25.33 16.17
C SER A 155 27.80 -26.71 15.55
N PHE A 156 28.90 -27.33 15.14
CA PHE A 156 28.90 -28.70 14.62
C PHE A 156 29.32 -29.67 15.72
N TYR A 157 28.45 -30.62 16.03
CA TYR A 157 28.67 -31.65 17.03
C TYR A 157 28.92 -32.99 16.33
N SER A 158 29.94 -33.73 16.77
CA SER A 158 30.23 -35.09 16.30
C SER A 158 30.65 -35.98 17.47
N SER A 159 30.04 -37.17 17.59
CA SER A 159 30.37 -38.13 18.66
C SER A 159 31.68 -38.89 18.41
N ALA A 160 32.35 -38.68 17.28
CA ALA A 160 33.71 -39.18 17.06
C ALA A 160 34.75 -38.54 18.01
N ASN A 161 34.45 -37.34 18.53
CA ASN A 161 35.38 -36.54 19.34
C ASN A 161 34.90 -36.24 20.77
N SER A 162 33.74 -36.74 21.22
CA SER A 162 33.21 -36.41 22.55
C SER A 162 32.11 -37.36 23.08
N ASP A 163 32.01 -37.49 24.41
CA ASP A 163 30.96 -38.22 25.17
C ASP A 163 29.56 -37.55 25.10
N VAL A 164 29.25 -36.84 24.02
CA VAL A 164 28.02 -36.04 23.91
C VAL A 164 26.84 -36.92 23.53
N ASP A 165 25.81 -36.93 24.39
CA ASP A 165 24.51 -37.52 24.06
C ASP A 165 23.73 -36.57 23.12
N VAL A 166 24.07 -36.64 21.84
CA VAL A 166 23.44 -35.86 20.77
C VAL A 166 21.92 -36.13 20.74
N SER A 167 21.47 -37.31 21.17
CA SER A 167 20.05 -37.70 21.19
C SER A 167 19.22 -36.89 22.20
N GLY A 168 19.80 -36.54 23.36
CA GLY A 168 19.16 -35.70 24.37
C GLY A 168 19.05 -34.23 23.93
N LEU A 169 20.12 -33.70 23.35
CA LEU A 169 20.14 -32.34 22.79
C LEU A 169 19.11 -32.17 21.65
N ILE A 170 18.91 -33.20 20.84
CA ILE A 170 17.96 -33.21 19.73
C ILE A 170 16.51 -33.14 20.20
N GLY A 171 16.15 -33.81 21.31
CA GLY A 171 14.78 -33.82 21.83
C GLY A 171 14.29 -32.41 22.17
N ASP A 172 15.16 -31.64 22.84
CA ASP A 172 14.86 -30.28 23.29
C ASP A 172 14.83 -29.27 22.12
N VAL A 173 15.75 -29.41 21.16
CA VAL A 173 15.82 -28.51 19.98
C VAL A 173 14.69 -28.79 18.97
N THR A 174 14.27 -30.05 18.82
CA THR A 174 13.17 -30.41 17.90
C THR A 174 11.81 -29.88 18.39
N ALA A 175 11.59 -29.84 19.70
CA ALA A 175 10.41 -29.23 20.30
C ALA A 175 10.33 -27.72 20.01
N ALA A 176 11.46 -26.99 20.15
CA ALA A 176 11.55 -25.57 19.84
C ALA A 176 11.34 -25.24 18.35
N GLY A 177 11.96 -26.00 17.44
CA GLY A 177 11.81 -25.82 15.99
C GLY A 177 10.40 -26.12 15.45
N SER A 178 9.67 -27.04 16.09
CA SER A 178 8.31 -27.41 15.68
C SER A 178 7.30 -26.26 15.88
N LEU A 179 7.50 -25.41 16.90
CA LEU A 179 6.68 -24.22 17.17
C LEU A 179 6.77 -23.17 16.05
N LEU A 180 7.95 -23.02 15.42
CA LEU A 180 8.15 -22.12 14.29
C LEU A 180 7.64 -22.70 12.96
N SER A 181 7.52 -24.04 12.86
CA SER A 181 7.09 -24.75 11.63
C SER A 181 5.57 -24.79 11.42
N LEU A 182 4.77 -24.62 12.48
CA LEU A 182 3.30 -24.57 12.41
C LEU A 182 2.75 -23.30 11.73
N THR A 183 3.64 -22.44 11.24
CA THR A 183 3.35 -21.11 10.68
C THR A 183 3.26 -21.07 9.14
N GLY A 184 2.78 -22.16 8.53
CA GLY A 184 2.57 -22.26 7.09
C GLY A 184 1.44 -21.39 6.53
N VAL A 185 1.76 -20.79 5.38
CA VAL A 185 0.94 -20.22 4.28
C VAL A 185 -0.46 -19.70 4.65
N GLY A 186 -0.60 -18.37 4.69
CA GLY A 186 -1.89 -17.67 4.82
C GLY A 186 -2.13 -16.96 6.16
N ALA A 187 -1.21 -17.06 7.13
CA ALA A 187 -1.34 -16.41 8.43
C ALA A 187 -0.08 -15.60 8.75
N GLY A 188 -0.23 -14.29 8.91
CA GLY A 188 0.84 -13.38 9.32
C GLY A 188 1.38 -13.74 10.70
N VAL A 189 2.66 -14.13 10.78
CA VAL A 189 3.34 -14.40 12.05
C VAL A 189 4.00 -13.12 12.52
N ALA A 190 3.28 -12.29 13.26
CA ALA A 190 3.91 -11.25 14.06
C ALA A 190 4.25 -11.84 15.45
N LEU A 191 5.37 -12.56 15.57
CA LEU A 191 5.91 -12.93 16.89
C LEU A 191 6.86 -11.83 17.40
N MET A 192 6.20 -10.74 17.79
CA MET A 192 6.45 -9.73 18.82
C MET A 192 7.83 -9.67 19.51
N GLY A 193 8.54 -8.54 19.41
CA GLY A 193 9.83 -8.30 20.08
C GLY A 193 9.80 -7.80 21.52
N GLN A 194 8.63 -7.51 22.09
CA GLN A 194 8.52 -7.14 23.51
C GLN A 194 7.60 -8.08 24.29
N PHE A 195 6.53 -8.56 23.65
CA PHE A 195 5.65 -9.55 24.23
C PHE A 195 6.25 -10.96 24.23
N SER A 196 7.12 -11.33 23.28
CA SER A 196 7.79 -12.64 23.32
C SER A 196 8.66 -12.79 24.57
N ALA A 197 9.37 -11.75 25.00
CA ALA A 197 10.18 -11.79 26.21
C ALA A 197 9.34 -12.10 27.46
N GLN A 198 8.21 -11.40 27.68
CA GLN A 198 7.31 -11.67 28.81
C GLN A 198 6.50 -12.96 28.66
N TRP A 199 6.16 -13.35 27.42
CA TRP A 199 5.31 -14.49 27.13
C TRP A 199 6.10 -15.82 27.12
N LEU A 200 7.31 -15.85 26.57
CA LEU A 200 8.27 -16.96 26.73
C LEU A 200 8.67 -17.12 28.20
N SER A 201 8.85 -16.02 28.94
CA SER A 201 9.09 -16.06 30.38
C SER A 201 7.92 -16.69 31.15
N ASN A 202 6.68 -16.35 30.79
CA ASN A 202 5.48 -16.89 31.44
C ASN A 202 5.23 -18.38 31.11
N ASN A 203 5.56 -18.84 29.90
CA ASN A 203 5.44 -20.25 29.54
C ASN A 203 6.61 -21.12 30.04
N GLN A 204 7.79 -20.53 30.28
CA GLN A 204 8.82 -21.19 31.08
C GLN A 204 8.37 -21.41 32.53
N GLN A 205 7.52 -20.53 33.08
CA GLN A 205 6.96 -20.71 34.43
C GLN A 205 5.84 -21.76 34.51
N GLN A 206 5.10 -22.03 33.42
CA GLN A 206 4.09 -23.11 33.41
C GLN A 206 4.67 -24.51 33.23
N HIS A 207 5.84 -24.65 32.59
CA HIS A 207 6.59 -25.92 32.60
C HIS A 207 7.48 -26.12 33.84
N ALA A 208 7.68 -25.08 34.66
CA ALA A 208 8.45 -25.14 35.90
C ALA A 208 7.68 -25.70 37.12
N ILE A 209 6.43 -26.14 36.96
CA ILE A 209 5.67 -26.76 38.07
C ILE A 209 5.93 -28.28 38.18
N LEU A 210 6.59 -28.90 37.18
CA LEU A 210 6.84 -30.35 37.20
C LEU A 210 8.26 -30.79 37.55
N ASN A 211 9.22 -29.89 37.82
CA ASN A 211 10.55 -30.29 38.30
C ASN A 211 11.20 -29.19 39.14
N LYS A 212 10.61 -28.88 40.31
CA LYS A 212 11.17 -27.87 41.24
C LYS A 212 12.38 -28.34 42.07
N ASP A 213 12.85 -29.58 41.90
CA ASP A 213 14.04 -30.08 42.61
C ASP A 213 15.26 -30.33 41.70
N GLN A 214 15.26 -29.90 40.43
CA GLN A 214 16.45 -30.01 39.56
C GLN A 214 16.91 -28.72 38.85
N GLN A 215 16.18 -27.61 38.98
CA GLN A 215 16.53 -26.37 38.27
C GLN A 215 17.48 -25.41 39.02
N GLN A 216 17.95 -25.78 40.24
CA GLN A 216 18.99 -25.01 40.93
C GLN A 216 20.43 -25.52 40.70
N HIS A 217 20.62 -26.54 39.86
CA HIS A 217 21.94 -27.03 39.42
C HIS A 217 22.22 -26.89 37.91
N ALA A 218 21.38 -26.18 37.15
CA ALA A 218 21.57 -25.98 35.70
C ALA A 218 22.15 -24.60 35.32
N ILE A 219 22.71 -23.87 36.30
CA ILE A 219 23.66 -22.77 36.06
C ILE A 219 25.00 -23.31 36.57
N LEU A 220 25.96 -23.56 35.67
CA LEU A 220 27.24 -24.27 35.89
C LEU A 220 27.18 -25.80 35.91
N ASN A 221 26.76 -26.41 34.81
CA ASN A 221 27.50 -27.57 34.30
C ASN A 221 28.06 -27.21 32.93
N LYS A 222 29.23 -26.57 32.94
CA LYS A 222 30.18 -26.69 31.82
C LYS A 222 30.55 -28.16 31.71
N VAL A 223 29.76 -28.94 30.98
CA VAL A 223 30.31 -30.10 30.28
C VAL A 223 31.36 -29.50 29.35
N LYS A 224 32.59 -30.01 29.44
CA LYS A 224 33.76 -29.51 28.72
C LYS A 224 33.55 -29.84 27.23
N ASN A 225 32.81 -28.99 26.54
CA ASN A 225 32.44 -29.18 25.14
C ASN A 225 33.58 -28.66 24.26
N SER A 226 34.24 -29.54 23.51
CA SER A 226 35.09 -29.15 22.38
C SER A 226 34.20 -28.93 21.15
N SER A 227 33.41 -27.86 21.14
CA SER A 227 32.64 -27.42 19.98
C SER A 227 33.03 -25.98 19.66
N GLU A 228 33.67 -25.76 18.53
CA GLU A 228 33.95 -24.42 18.01
C GLU A 228 32.63 -23.84 17.48
N SER A 229 32.21 -22.71 18.06
CA SER A 229 31.04 -21.96 17.62
C SER A 229 31.49 -20.80 16.73
N TYR A 230 30.83 -20.64 15.58
CA TYR A 230 31.16 -19.63 14.58
C TYR A 230 29.92 -18.82 14.22
N SER A 231 30.11 -17.55 13.88
CA SER A 231 29.02 -16.66 13.46
C SER A 231 28.88 -16.63 11.93
N LEU A 232 27.64 -16.65 11.45
CA LEU A 232 27.33 -16.39 10.05
C LEU A 232 27.54 -14.92 9.68
N PRO A 233 27.86 -14.61 8.41
CA PRO A 233 27.88 -13.24 7.94
C PRO A 233 26.50 -12.60 8.04
N VAL A 234 26.48 -11.25 8.09
CA VAL A 234 25.24 -10.46 8.11
C VAL A 234 24.31 -10.89 6.99
N ILE A 235 23.05 -11.12 7.31
CA ILE A 235 22.12 -11.81 6.39
C ILE A 235 21.41 -10.82 5.46
N VAL A 236 21.26 -9.56 5.89
CA VAL A 236 20.60 -8.51 5.13
C VAL A 236 21.40 -7.22 5.23
N THR A 237 21.63 -6.55 4.10
CA THR A 237 22.20 -5.21 4.04
C THR A 237 21.38 -4.35 3.09
N TYR A 238 21.13 -3.08 3.43
CA TYR A 238 20.45 -2.15 2.52
C TYR A 238 20.92 -0.72 2.76
N SER A 239 20.98 0.05 1.69
CA SER A 239 21.29 1.48 1.75
C SER A 239 20.69 2.19 0.54
N GLY A 240 19.85 3.19 0.78
CA GLY A 240 19.27 3.98 -0.30
C GLY A 240 18.38 3.15 -1.23
N LYS A 241 18.77 3.03 -2.50
CA LYS A 241 17.94 2.45 -3.57
C LYS A 241 18.13 0.95 -3.78
N SER A 242 19.03 0.30 -3.05
CA SER A 242 19.35 -1.11 -3.26
C SER A 242 19.68 -1.80 -1.95
N GLY A 243 19.22 -3.05 -1.82
CA GLY A 243 19.59 -3.95 -0.75
C GLY A 243 20.10 -5.28 -1.28
N SER A 244 20.77 -6.03 -0.41
CA SER A 244 21.34 -7.35 -0.68
C SER A 244 20.98 -8.33 0.42
N LEU A 245 20.52 -9.50 0.00
CA LEU A 245 20.19 -10.66 0.81
C LEU A 245 21.31 -11.70 0.68
N ASN A 246 21.96 -12.05 1.79
CA ASN A 246 23.07 -12.99 1.80
C ASN A 246 22.58 -14.40 2.13
N GLN A 247 22.74 -15.33 1.18
CA GLN A 247 22.50 -16.76 1.36
C GLN A 247 23.82 -17.45 1.69
N THR A 248 23.89 -18.14 2.83
CA THR A 248 25.05 -18.98 3.19
C THR A 248 24.78 -20.43 2.83
N VAL A 249 25.77 -21.09 2.24
CA VAL A 249 25.71 -22.48 1.79
C VAL A 249 26.77 -23.30 2.51
N PHE A 250 26.34 -24.32 3.24
CA PHE A 250 27.22 -25.33 3.84
C PHE A 250 27.24 -26.56 2.95
N LYS A 251 28.43 -26.98 2.50
CA LYS A 251 28.57 -28.23 1.76
C LYS A 251 28.76 -29.37 2.76
N VAL A 252 27.93 -30.41 2.63
CA VAL A 252 27.94 -31.56 3.54
C VAL A 252 28.44 -32.78 2.80
N TYR A 253 29.44 -33.44 3.38
CA TYR A 253 30.13 -34.60 2.82
C TYR A 253 30.03 -35.80 3.74
N ALA A 254 29.95 -36.99 3.16
CA ALA A 254 30.21 -38.24 3.85
C ALA A 254 31.70 -38.59 3.71
N VAL A 255 32.34 -38.94 4.81
CA VAL A 255 33.71 -39.42 4.90
C VAL A 255 33.68 -40.89 5.32
N ALA A 256 34.28 -41.78 4.52
CA ALA A 256 34.42 -43.18 4.91
C ALA A 256 35.73 -43.38 5.70
N GLU A 257 35.63 -43.76 6.97
CA GLU A 257 36.76 -44.28 7.74
C GLU A 257 36.81 -45.81 7.62
N GLY A 258 37.96 -46.34 7.20
CA GLY A 258 38.20 -47.78 7.13
C GLY A 258 38.54 -48.27 5.73
N GLY A 259 39.71 -47.87 5.24
CA GLY A 259 40.40 -48.46 4.09
C GLY A 259 41.84 -47.96 4.11
N ILE A 260 42.82 -48.84 3.99
CA ILE A 260 44.24 -48.47 4.00
C ILE A 260 44.55 -47.69 2.72
N ASN A 261 44.25 -46.39 2.71
CA ASN A 261 44.68 -45.43 1.70
C ASN A 261 45.12 -44.17 2.44
N ILE A 262 46.43 -44.09 2.70
CA ILE A 262 47.09 -43.02 3.45
C ILE A 262 47.16 -41.71 2.63
N LEU A 263 46.54 -41.64 1.44
CA LEU A 263 46.67 -40.49 0.52
C LEU A 263 45.36 -39.92 -0.06
N SER A 264 44.17 -40.46 0.26
CA SER A 264 42.91 -39.77 -0.05
C SER A 264 41.74 -40.39 0.73
N SER A 265 41.11 -39.63 1.62
CA SER A 265 39.76 -39.94 2.09
C SER A 265 38.79 -39.79 0.90
N ASP A 266 38.04 -40.85 0.56
CA ASP A 266 36.98 -40.75 -0.43
C ASP A 266 35.82 -39.91 0.15
N THR A 267 35.92 -38.59 0.02
CA THR A 267 34.85 -37.66 0.42
C THR A 267 33.75 -37.67 -0.63
N GLN A 268 32.55 -38.10 -0.26
CA GLN A 268 31.40 -38.12 -1.16
C GLN A 268 30.44 -36.97 -0.81
N PRO A 269 30.08 -36.07 -1.75
CA PRO A 269 29.14 -34.99 -1.47
C PRO A 269 27.75 -35.56 -1.21
N LEU A 270 27.10 -35.12 -0.13
CA LEU A 270 25.73 -35.50 0.22
C LEU A 270 24.71 -34.46 -0.21
N GLY A 271 25.06 -33.19 -0.09
CA GLY A 271 24.13 -32.10 -0.33
C GLY A 271 24.66 -30.77 0.16
N GLU A 272 23.80 -29.76 0.07
CA GLU A 272 24.07 -28.41 0.50
C GLU A 272 22.97 -27.95 1.47
N LEU A 273 23.37 -27.49 2.66
CA LEU A 273 22.47 -26.80 3.56
C LEU A 273 22.50 -25.31 3.26
N ASN A 274 21.38 -24.78 2.80
CA ASN A 274 21.18 -23.39 2.46
C ASN A 274 20.53 -22.65 3.63
N ILE A 275 21.12 -21.54 4.06
CA ILE A 275 20.50 -20.58 4.97
C ILE A 275 20.31 -19.29 4.21
N TYR A 276 19.07 -18.85 4.06
CA TYR A 276 18.74 -17.66 3.28
C TYR A 276 17.60 -16.86 3.92
N PRO A 277 17.61 -15.54 3.77
CA PRO A 277 16.48 -14.70 4.14
C PRO A 277 15.42 -14.68 3.03
N GLU A 278 14.16 -14.65 3.45
CA GLU A 278 13.00 -14.36 2.63
C GLU A 278 12.44 -13.00 3.04
N ILE A 279 12.00 -12.17 2.07
CA ILE A 279 11.37 -10.88 2.35
C ILE A 279 10.01 -10.74 1.69
N ILE A 280 9.07 -10.07 2.36
CA ILE A 280 7.74 -9.74 1.84
C ILE A 280 7.28 -8.35 2.31
N PRO A 281 6.54 -7.58 1.49
CA PRO A 281 6.13 -6.21 1.81
C PRO A 281 4.88 -6.13 2.73
N SER A 282 4.16 -7.23 2.96
CA SER A 282 2.97 -7.24 3.82
C SER A 282 2.65 -8.66 4.29
N LEU A 283 2.11 -8.78 5.51
CA LEU A 283 1.59 -10.04 6.07
C LEU A 283 0.07 -10.13 6.01
N LEU A 284 -0.64 -9.00 5.93
CA LEU A 284 -2.11 -8.93 5.99
C LEU A 284 -2.74 -8.69 4.62
N LEU A 285 -2.01 -8.04 3.72
CA LEU A 285 -2.51 -7.53 2.45
C LEU A 285 -2.05 -8.40 1.29
N LYS A 286 -2.88 -8.44 0.25
CA LYS A 286 -2.51 -9.07 -1.02
C LYS A 286 -1.48 -8.21 -1.73
N ILE A 287 -0.48 -8.85 -2.35
CA ILE A 287 0.55 -8.17 -3.13
C ILE A 287 0.09 -8.12 -4.60
N LYS A 288 0.13 -6.93 -5.22
CA LYS A 288 -0.18 -6.75 -6.65
C LYS A 288 0.97 -7.28 -7.52
N GLY A 289 0.73 -7.39 -8.83
CA GLY A 289 1.76 -7.79 -9.79
C GLY A 289 2.97 -6.84 -9.87
N ASP A 290 2.82 -5.59 -9.41
CA ASP A 290 3.90 -4.59 -9.31
C ASP A 290 4.69 -4.67 -7.99
N GLY A 291 4.35 -5.62 -7.10
CA GLY A 291 5.00 -5.79 -5.80
C GLY A 291 4.48 -4.89 -4.68
N ALA A 292 3.54 -3.97 -4.95
CA ALA A 292 2.94 -3.12 -3.93
C ALA A 292 1.77 -3.82 -3.20
N PRO A 293 1.62 -3.66 -1.86
CA PRO A 293 0.45 -4.14 -1.14
C PRO A 293 -0.85 -3.47 -1.64
N ASN A 294 -1.94 -4.24 -1.71
CA ASN A 294 -3.28 -3.76 -2.07
C ASN A 294 -4.20 -3.78 -0.87
N ALA A 295 -4.82 -2.65 -0.57
CA ALA A 295 -5.84 -2.54 0.46
C ALA A 295 -7.22 -2.15 -0.11
N ARG A 296 -7.48 -2.22 -1.43
CA ARG A 296 -8.73 -1.69 -2.02
C ARG A 296 -10.03 -2.44 -1.70
N ASP A 297 -9.98 -3.65 -1.18
CA ASP A 297 -11.15 -4.53 -1.02
C ASP A 297 -11.22 -5.19 0.36
N LEU A 298 -10.67 -4.53 1.38
CA LEU A 298 -10.70 -5.03 2.75
C LEU A 298 -11.68 -4.22 3.61
N SER A 299 -12.00 -4.76 4.77
CA SER A 299 -12.75 -4.10 5.84
C SER A 299 -11.99 -4.20 7.17
N PHE A 300 -12.36 -3.34 8.13
CA PHE A 300 -11.78 -3.39 9.47
C PHE A 300 -11.99 -4.76 10.12
N ASP A 301 -13.14 -5.37 9.90
CA ASP A 301 -13.46 -6.69 10.42
C ASP A 301 -12.60 -7.77 9.75
N GLU A 302 -12.42 -7.77 8.43
CA GLU A 302 -11.57 -8.77 7.75
C GLU A 302 -10.11 -8.71 8.21
N ILE A 303 -9.56 -7.50 8.34
CA ILE A 303 -8.20 -7.32 8.88
C ILE A 303 -8.16 -7.68 10.37
N GLY A 304 -9.18 -7.28 11.12
CA GLY A 304 -9.28 -7.50 12.56
C GLY A 304 -9.49 -8.96 12.97
N TYR A 305 -10.17 -9.75 12.13
CA TYR A 305 -10.42 -11.18 12.30
C TYR A 305 -9.35 -12.06 11.65
N SER A 306 -8.33 -11.46 11.01
CA SER A 306 -7.22 -12.21 10.46
C SER A 306 -6.55 -13.06 11.56
N PRO A 307 -6.45 -14.39 11.37
CA PRO A 307 -5.91 -15.27 12.39
C PRO A 307 -4.41 -15.05 12.51
N ILE A 308 -3.97 -14.70 13.72
CA ILE A 308 -2.57 -14.60 14.10
C ILE A 308 -2.22 -15.86 14.87
N LYS A 309 -1.27 -16.62 14.34
CA LYS A 309 -0.77 -17.82 15.03
C LYS A 309 0.09 -17.39 16.21
N THR A 310 -0.33 -17.82 17.40
CA THR A 310 0.45 -17.65 18.62
C THR A 310 1.03 -18.98 19.08
N THR A 311 1.87 -18.84 20.10
CA THR A 311 2.28 -19.84 21.07
C THR A 311 1.40 -21.07 21.26
N THR A 312 0.13 -20.79 21.55
CA THR A 312 -0.82 -21.70 22.19
C THR A 312 -2.07 -21.93 21.34
N SER A 313 -2.38 -21.02 20.42
CA SER A 313 -3.55 -21.11 19.52
C SER A 313 -3.51 -20.00 18.45
N GLU A 314 -4.48 -20.01 17.54
CA GLU A 314 -4.79 -18.83 16.72
C GLU A 314 -5.56 -17.80 17.56
N ILE A 315 -5.18 -16.52 17.45
CA ILE A 315 -5.86 -15.37 18.05
C ILE A 315 -6.20 -14.36 16.95
N LYS A 316 -7.31 -13.63 17.10
CA LYS A 316 -7.65 -12.54 16.17
C LYS A 316 -6.79 -11.30 16.46
N LEU A 317 -6.48 -10.50 15.44
CA LEU A 317 -5.69 -9.28 15.60
C LEU A 317 -6.31 -8.29 16.61
N LEU A 318 -7.63 -8.11 16.59
CA LEU A 318 -8.29 -7.21 17.54
C LEU A 318 -8.20 -7.74 18.97
N ASP A 319 -8.39 -9.05 19.17
CA ASP A 319 -8.28 -9.67 20.49
C ASP A 319 -6.85 -9.55 21.02
N LEU A 320 -5.85 -9.68 20.15
CA LEU A 320 -4.45 -9.49 20.49
C LEU A 320 -4.15 -8.05 20.93
N ILE A 321 -4.66 -7.05 20.21
CA ILE A 321 -4.51 -5.64 20.59
C ILE A 321 -5.20 -5.38 21.93
N GLN A 322 -6.39 -5.95 22.15
CA GLN A 322 -7.13 -5.85 23.41
C GLN A 322 -6.46 -6.58 24.57
N GLN A 323 -5.75 -7.68 24.33
CA GLN A 323 -5.03 -8.43 25.36
C GLN A 323 -3.61 -7.87 25.61
N SER A 324 -3.15 -6.93 24.78
CA SER A 324 -1.86 -6.28 24.96
C SER A 324 -1.81 -5.48 26.27
N ASN A 325 -0.72 -5.66 27.03
CA ASN A 325 -0.42 -4.91 28.26
C ASN A 325 0.26 -3.56 27.96
N HIS A 326 0.06 -3.00 26.76
CA HIS A 326 0.74 -1.79 26.35
C HIS A 326 0.21 -0.56 27.13
N PRO A 327 1.08 0.34 27.64
CA PRO A 327 0.66 1.50 28.45
C PRO A 327 -0.30 2.44 27.70
N SER A 328 -0.20 2.48 26.37
CA SER A 328 -1.08 3.28 25.49
C SER A 328 -2.17 2.42 24.82
N LYS A 329 -2.83 1.54 25.57
CA LYS A 329 -3.88 0.68 25.05
C LYS A 329 -5.03 1.51 24.41
N PRO A 330 -5.37 1.31 23.13
CA PRO A 330 -6.43 2.06 22.47
C PRO A 330 -7.81 1.56 22.90
N ASN A 331 -8.78 2.48 22.95
CA ASN A 331 -10.19 2.11 22.85
C ASN A 331 -10.52 1.88 21.36
N LEU A 332 -10.86 0.64 20.99
CA LEU A 332 -11.22 0.27 19.61
C LEU A 332 -12.63 0.72 19.20
N LYS A 333 -13.42 1.21 20.16
CA LYS A 333 -14.74 1.82 19.94
C LYS A 333 -14.78 3.19 20.65
N PRO A 334 -13.99 4.18 20.16
CA PRO A 334 -14.05 5.53 20.69
C PRO A 334 -15.42 6.15 20.42
N ASP A 335 -15.68 7.32 21.01
CA ASP A 335 -16.81 8.13 20.58
C ASP A 335 -16.54 8.66 19.17
N TRP A 336 -17.14 8.03 18.16
CA TRP A 336 -16.96 8.37 16.74
C TRP A 336 -17.42 9.79 16.38
N SER A 337 -18.20 10.44 17.25
CA SER A 337 -18.61 11.83 17.08
C SER A 337 -17.59 12.85 17.62
N ASN A 338 -16.64 12.39 18.45
CA ASN A 338 -15.63 13.24 19.07
C ASN A 338 -14.27 13.10 18.36
N TYR A 339 -13.92 14.12 17.56
CA TYR A 339 -12.66 14.18 16.82
C TYR A 339 -11.42 13.87 17.69
N ALA A 340 -11.30 14.54 18.85
CA ALA A 340 -10.13 14.41 19.71
C ALA A 340 -10.01 13.02 20.33
N ASP A 341 -11.13 12.38 20.67
CA ASP A 341 -11.13 11.00 21.18
C ASP A 341 -10.74 10.01 20.07
N VAL A 342 -11.29 10.16 18.85
CA VAL A 342 -10.92 9.32 17.70
C VAL A 342 -9.43 9.47 17.37
N GLU A 343 -8.93 10.71 17.28
CA GLU A 343 -7.53 10.99 16.96
C GLU A 343 -6.56 10.43 18.02
N SER A 344 -6.89 10.59 19.30
CA SER A 344 -6.11 10.04 20.41
C SER A 344 -6.06 8.51 20.36
N ASN A 345 -7.19 7.84 20.13
CA ASN A 345 -7.23 6.38 20.03
C ASN A 345 -6.59 5.85 18.74
N CYS A 346 -6.65 6.60 17.64
CA CYS A 346 -5.90 6.34 16.42
C CYS A 346 -4.39 6.33 16.71
N ARG A 347 -3.87 7.35 17.40
CA ARG A 347 -2.45 7.43 17.77
C ARG A 347 -2.03 6.25 18.66
N LYS A 348 -2.84 5.93 19.67
CA LYS A 348 -2.62 4.77 20.55
C LYS A 348 -2.58 3.47 19.76
N LEU A 349 -3.51 3.27 18.82
CA LEU A 349 -3.55 2.10 17.96
C LEU A 349 -2.29 2.00 17.08
N LYS A 350 -1.88 3.10 16.45
CA LYS A 350 -0.65 3.17 15.65
C LYS A 350 0.58 2.76 16.45
N LEU A 351 0.71 3.26 17.69
CA LEU A 351 1.82 2.91 18.58
C LEU A 351 1.78 1.42 18.96
N VAL A 352 0.64 0.91 19.44
CA VAL A 352 0.51 -0.50 19.81
C VAL A 352 0.85 -1.41 18.63
N VAL A 353 0.32 -1.11 17.45
CA VAL A 353 0.54 -1.93 16.23
C VAL A 353 2.00 -1.85 15.77
N LYS A 354 2.65 -0.69 15.91
CA LYS A 354 4.09 -0.53 15.65
C LYS A 354 4.93 -1.38 16.62
N ASP A 355 4.58 -1.42 17.91
CA ASP A 355 5.30 -2.19 18.93
C ASP A 355 5.02 -3.69 18.84
N LEU A 356 3.86 -4.07 18.28
CA LEU A 356 3.58 -5.44 17.85
C LEU A 356 4.43 -5.87 16.64
N GLY A 357 5.15 -4.95 16.00
CA GLY A 357 6.10 -5.23 14.92
C GLY A 357 5.50 -5.13 13.52
N PHE A 358 4.28 -4.60 13.38
CA PHE A 358 3.68 -4.40 12.05
C PHE A 358 4.38 -3.28 11.29
N ASN A 359 4.63 -3.57 10.02
CA ASN A 359 5.25 -2.64 9.09
C ASN A 359 4.30 -1.48 8.72
N LYS A 360 4.80 -0.50 7.97
CA LYS A 360 4.00 0.70 7.64
C LYS A 360 2.74 0.39 6.82
N PHE A 361 2.79 -0.60 5.92
CA PHE A 361 1.66 -0.95 5.07
C PHE A 361 0.52 -1.57 5.86
N ASP A 362 0.81 -2.61 6.65
CA ASP A 362 -0.18 -3.30 7.47
C ASP A 362 -0.78 -2.36 8.53
N ARG A 363 0.08 -1.54 9.16
CA ARG A 363 -0.33 -0.52 10.14
C ARG A 363 -1.24 0.54 9.54
N ASN A 364 -0.89 1.10 8.38
CA ASN A 364 -1.69 2.14 7.74
C ASN A 364 -3.00 1.61 7.15
N ALA A 365 -3.04 0.36 6.67
CA ALA A 365 -4.30 -0.27 6.30
C ALA A 365 -5.24 -0.39 7.51
N LEU A 366 -4.76 -0.93 8.63
CA LEU A 366 -5.56 -1.06 9.86
C LEU A 366 -6.08 0.31 10.35
N ILE A 367 -5.23 1.34 10.35
CA ILE A 367 -5.61 2.69 10.78
C ILE A 367 -6.66 3.30 9.84
N TYR A 368 -6.49 3.18 8.52
CA TYR A 368 -7.46 3.66 7.55
C TYR A 368 -8.87 3.10 7.83
N TYR A 369 -8.95 1.79 8.06
CA TYR A 369 -10.22 1.13 8.32
C TYR A 369 -10.79 1.41 9.71
N PHE A 370 -9.93 1.61 10.72
CA PHE A 370 -10.35 2.09 12.02
C PHE A 370 -11.03 3.47 11.92
N LEU A 371 -10.42 4.40 11.18
CA LEU A 371 -10.94 5.75 11.00
C LEU A 371 -12.20 5.80 10.12
N HIS A 372 -12.46 4.77 9.30
CA HIS A 372 -13.64 4.71 8.43
C HIS A 372 -14.98 4.86 9.15
N ASN A 373 -15.04 4.57 10.44
CA ASN A 373 -16.25 4.76 11.24
C ASN A 373 -16.50 6.22 11.65
N SER A 374 -15.50 7.10 11.57
CA SER A 374 -15.62 8.53 11.87
C SER A 374 -16.19 9.31 10.70
N ASN A 375 -17.14 10.22 10.99
CA ASN A 375 -17.64 11.16 9.98
C ASN A 375 -16.56 12.16 9.54
N ASP A 376 -15.67 12.56 10.44
CA ASP A 376 -14.58 13.48 10.12
C ASP A 376 -13.60 12.86 9.12
N TRP A 377 -13.31 11.56 9.24
CA TRP A 377 -12.50 10.83 8.26
C TRP A 377 -13.18 10.75 6.88
N LYS A 378 -14.49 10.53 6.83
CA LYS A 378 -15.25 10.52 5.58
C LYS A 378 -15.28 11.90 4.92
N ASN A 379 -15.37 12.95 5.73
CA ASN A 379 -15.30 14.35 5.27
C ASN A 379 -13.89 14.74 4.83
N TYR A 380 -12.84 14.13 5.39
CA TYR A 380 -11.47 14.35 4.94
C TYR A 380 -11.23 13.71 3.56
N ASN A 381 -11.79 12.52 3.31
CA ASN A 381 -11.60 11.78 2.06
C ASN A 381 -12.68 12.08 1.02
N LEU A 382 -12.96 13.36 0.79
CA LEU A 382 -13.90 13.80 -0.24
C LEU A 382 -13.37 13.50 -1.65
N ASP A 383 -14.19 12.86 -2.47
CA ASP A 383 -13.94 12.75 -3.90
C ASP A 383 -13.88 14.14 -4.54
N GLN A 384 -12.85 14.40 -5.35
CA GLN A 384 -12.71 15.66 -6.09
C GLN A 384 -13.97 16.01 -6.90
N LYS A 385 -14.62 15.01 -7.51
CA LYS A 385 -15.89 15.20 -8.23
C LYS A 385 -17.02 15.72 -7.33
N LYS A 386 -17.14 15.18 -6.10
CA LYS A 386 -18.13 15.65 -5.12
C LYS A 386 -17.81 17.04 -4.62
N SER A 387 -16.53 17.36 -4.38
CA SER A 387 -16.13 18.70 -3.92
C SER A 387 -16.52 19.81 -4.91
N LEU A 388 -16.47 19.51 -6.22
CA LEU A 388 -16.82 20.46 -7.28
C LEU A 388 -18.32 20.54 -7.56
N SER A 389 -19.05 19.42 -7.42
CA SER A 389 -20.48 19.32 -7.74
C SER A 389 -21.39 19.70 -6.57
N SER A 390 -20.93 19.58 -5.33
CA SER A 390 -21.73 19.88 -4.14
C SER A 390 -21.59 21.34 -3.69
N HIS A 391 -22.60 21.84 -2.97
CA HIS A 391 -22.64 23.19 -2.37
C HIS A 391 -21.68 23.31 -1.15
N LEU A 392 -20.48 22.75 -1.23
CA LEU A 392 -19.50 22.89 -0.14
C LEU A 392 -18.85 24.26 -0.26
N ASN A 393 -19.10 25.12 0.73
CA ASN A 393 -18.44 26.41 0.91
C ASN A 393 -16.93 26.21 1.17
N SER A 394 -16.09 27.14 0.71
CA SER A 394 -14.64 27.17 0.98
C SER A 394 -14.33 27.06 2.47
N GLU A 395 -15.10 27.73 3.34
CA GLU A 395 -14.96 27.63 4.80
C GLU A 395 -15.15 26.21 5.33
N LEU A 396 -16.09 25.46 4.73
CA LEU A 396 -16.44 24.11 5.15
C LEU A 396 -15.44 23.08 4.62
N ILE A 397 -14.91 23.31 3.41
CA ILE A 397 -13.76 22.57 2.85
C ILE A 397 -12.52 22.80 3.72
N SER A 398 -12.25 24.05 4.12
CA SER A 398 -11.14 24.38 5.02
C SER A 398 -11.30 23.69 6.38
N SER A 399 -12.51 23.68 6.94
CA SER A 399 -12.83 22.98 8.20
C SER A 399 -12.55 21.48 8.09
N TYR A 400 -12.94 20.84 6.99
CA TYR A 400 -12.63 19.42 6.77
C TYR A 400 -11.13 19.16 6.62
N SER A 401 -10.43 20.00 5.85
CA SER A 401 -8.97 19.88 5.71
C SER A 401 -8.21 20.06 7.02
N SER A 402 -8.77 20.85 7.96
CA SER A 402 -8.15 21.08 9.27
C SER A 402 -8.24 19.88 10.23
N LYS A 403 -9.11 18.91 9.92
CA LYS A 403 -9.26 17.64 10.65
C LYS A 403 -8.49 16.52 9.96
N ASP A 404 -7.19 16.74 9.84
CA ASP A 404 -6.24 15.84 9.17
C ASP A 404 -5.69 14.74 10.08
N PHE A 405 -6.23 14.55 11.29
CA PHE A 405 -5.72 13.56 12.24
C PHE A 405 -4.20 13.66 12.47
N GLY A 406 -3.60 14.86 12.38
CA GLY A 406 -2.16 15.09 12.44
C GLY A 406 -1.46 14.59 13.72
N ASN A 407 -2.19 14.39 14.82
CA ASN A 407 -1.62 13.75 16.01
C ASN A 407 -1.48 12.23 15.86
N CYS A 408 -2.16 11.62 14.89
CA CYS A 408 -2.09 10.20 14.56
C CYS A 408 -1.27 9.93 13.27
N LEU A 409 -1.57 10.65 12.19
CA LEU A 409 -1.07 10.41 10.84
C LEU A 409 -0.06 11.49 10.43
N ALA A 410 1.02 11.08 9.78
CA ALA A 410 1.96 11.97 9.12
C ALA A 410 1.73 11.96 7.60
N ASP A 411 2.29 12.93 6.89
CA ASP A 411 2.19 13.03 5.41
C ASP A 411 2.60 11.74 4.71
N ASP A 412 3.66 11.08 5.21
CA ASP A 412 4.14 9.80 4.68
C ASP A 412 3.10 8.67 4.83
N ASP A 413 2.27 8.69 5.88
CA ASP A 413 1.21 7.69 6.06
C ASP A 413 0.12 7.86 4.99
N TYR A 414 -0.25 9.10 4.65
CA TYR A 414 -1.17 9.39 3.57
C TYR A 414 -0.63 8.94 2.21
N ALA A 415 0.67 9.17 1.96
CA ALA A 415 1.33 8.69 0.75
C ALA A 415 1.30 7.15 0.67
N VAL A 416 1.57 6.46 1.78
CA VAL A 416 1.50 4.99 1.89
C VAL A 416 0.07 4.50 1.64
N MET A 417 -0.94 5.11 2.26
CA MET A 417 -2.34 4.76 2.04
C MET A 417 -2.74 4.92 0.56
N LYS A 418 -2.35 6.03 -0.07
CA LYS A 418 -2.62 6.28 -1.50
C LYS A 418 -1.92 5.26 -2.40
N ALA A 419 -0.68 4.87 -2.09
CA ALA A 419 0.07 3.83 -2.82
C ALA A 419 -0.60 2.44 -2.71
N MET A 420 -1.17 2.11 -1.55
CA MET A 420 -1.98 0.90 -1.36
C MET A 420 -3.33 0.94 -2.09
N GLY A 421 -3.66 2.10 -2.69
CA GLY A 421 -4.86 2.33 -3.46
C GLY A 421 -6.04 2.86 -2.63
N LEU A 422 -5.84 3.20 -1.36
CA LEU A 422 -6.91 3.73 -0.53
C LEU A 422 -7.29 5.15 -0.97
N SER A 423 -8.57 5.49 -0.81
CA SER A 423 -9.08 6.82 -1.14
C SER A 423 -8.72 7.80 -0.04
N VAL A 424 -7.56 8.43 -0.18
CA VAL A 424 -7.10 9.51 0.71
C VAL A 424 -6.67 10.74 -0.06
N ASN A 425 -6.97 11.91 0.50
CA ASN A 425 -6.51 13.19 -0.02
C ASN A 425 -5.14 13.53 0.57
N LEU A 426 -4.18 13.87 -0.28
CA LEU A 426 -2.90 14.46 0.11
C LEU A 426 -3.06 15.96 0.35
N PRO A 427 -2.11 16.62 1.04
CA PRO A 427 -2.11 18.08 1.17
C PRO A 427 -2.20 18.82 -0.18
N SER A 428 -1.57 18.28 -1.23
CA SER A 428 -1.65 18.82 -2.59
C SER A 428 -3.04 18.69 -3.21
N ASP A 429 -3.76 17.59 -2.94
CA ASP A 429 -5.13 17.38 -3.43
C ASP A 429 -6.09 18.40 -2.77
N TRP A 430 -5.86 18.73 -1.49
CA TRP A 430 -6.62 19.76 -0.78
C TRP A 430 -6.34 21.17 -1.28
N GLN A 431 -5.08 21.52 -1.53
CA GLN A 431 -4.74 22.82 -2.12
C GLN A 431 -5.46 23.03 -3.46
N GLN A 432 -5.44 22.01 -4.33
CA GLN A 432 -6.15 22.07 -5.61
C GLN A 432 -7.67 22.25 -5.43
N THR A 433 -8.26 21.54 -4.46
CA THR A 433 -9.70 21.65 -4.13
C THR A 433 -10.06 23.03 -3.61
N ILE A 434 -9.26 23.59 -2.69
CA ILE A 434 -9.47 24.93 -2.12
C ILE A 434 -9.35 25.99 -3.20
N GLU A 435 -8.29 25.97 -4.02
CA GLU A 435 -8.11 26.91 -5.13
C GLU A 435 -9.26 26.85 -6.13
N SER A 436 -9.74 25.64 -6.44
CA SER A 436 -10.88 25.47 -7.34
C SER A 436 -12.18 25.99 -6.72
N SER A 437 -12.37 25.82 -5.41
CA SER A 437 -13.53 26.35 -4.69
C SER A 437 -13.50 27.88 -4.63
N GLU A 438 -12.37 28.49 -4.30
CA GLU A 438 -12.21 29.94 -4.30
C GLU A 438 -12.46 30.55 -5.68
N LYS A 439 -11.95 29.93 -6.75
CA LYS A 439 -12.22 30.37 -8.13
C LYS A 439 -13.72 30.36 -8.43
N LYS A 440 -14.42 29.30 -8.00
CA LYS A 440 -15.87 29.16 -8.16
C LYS A 440 -16.64 30.21 -7.36
N GLU A 441 -16.24 30.49 -6.11
CA GLU A 441 -16.87 31.52 -5.27
C GLU A 441 -16.68 32.93 -5.80
N ARG A 442 -15.47 33.27 -6.28
CA ARG A 442 -15.20 34.56 -6.93
C ARG A 442 -16.08 34.72 -8.17
N LEU A 443 -16.19 33.66 -8.98
CA LEU A 443 -17.05 33.65 -10.17
C LEU A 443 -18.52 33.86 -9.80
N PHE A 444 -19.04 33.17 -8.79
CA PHE A 444 -20.42 33.34 -8.33
C PHE A 444 -20.68 34.73 -7.74
N THR A 445 -19.70 35.30 -7.04
CA THR A 445 -19.81 36.66 -6.50
C THR A 445 -19.94 37.69 -7.62
N HIS A 446 -19.10 37.58 -8.66
CA HIS A 446 -19.17 38.44 -9.83
C HIS A 446 -20.46 38.24 -10.61
N LEU A 447 -20.87 36.98 -10.84
CA LEU A 447 -22.13 36.63 -11.50
C LEU A 447 -23.33 37.29 -10.81
N LYS A 448 -23.45 37.15 -9.48
CA LYS A 448 -24.55 37.75 -8.71
C LYS A 448 -24.54 39.27 -8.72
N SER A 449 -23.36 39.88 -8.71
CA SER A 449 -23.23 41.34 -8.81
C SER A 449 -23.77 41.83 -10.16
N ILE A 450 -23.32 41.19 -11.25
CA ILE A 450 -23.76 41.53 -12.61
C ILE A 450 -25.25 41.24 -12.77
N GLU A 451 -25.75 40.10 -12.28
CA GLU A 451 -27.16 39.75 -12.26
C GLU A 451 -28.01 40.84 -11.61
N ARG A 452 -27.66 41.28 -10.39
CA ARG A 452 -28.42 42.33 -9.68
C ARG A 452 -28.48 43.62 -10.48
N GLN A 453 -27.37 44.01 -11.09
CA GLN A 453 -27.29 45.23 -11.88
C GLN A 453 -28.04 45.09 -13.21
N LEU A 454 -27.87 43.96 -13.91
CA LEU A 454 -28.55 43.67 -15.19
C LEU A 454 -30.06 43.54 -15.00
N VAL A 455 -30.53 42.81 -14.00
CA VAL A 455 -31.96 42.70 -13.69
C VAL A 455 -32.56 44.07 -13.32
N SER A 456 -31.81 44.93 -12.64
CA SER A 456 -32.23 46.31 -12.36
C SER A 456 -32.39 47.12 -13.64
N VAL A 457 -31.45 47.00 -14.60
CA VAL A 457 -31.55 47.64 -15.92
C VAL A 457 -32.77 47.11 -16.67
N LEU A 458 -32.92 45.79 -16.78
CA LEU A 458 -33.96 45.16 -17.59
C LEU A 458 -35.38 45.38 -17.07
N LYS A 459 -35.56 45.71 -15.78
CA LYS A 459 -36.86 46.05 -15.19
C LYS A 459 -37.21 47.53 -15.26
N ASN A 460 -36.27 48.38 -15.67
CA ASN A 460 -36.50 49.82 -15.73
C ASN A 460 -37.26 50.17 -17.01
N SER A 461 -38.32 50.97 -16.91
CA SER A 461 -39.14 51.38 -18.05
C SER A 461 -38.64 52.66 -18.75
N ASN A 462 -37.67 53.37 -18.17
CA ASN A 462 -37.12 54.59 -18.74
C ASN A 462 -35.78 54.31 -19.45
N GLU A 463 -35.76 54.45 -20.77
CA GLU A 463 -34.59 54.18 -21.63
C GLU A 463 -33.35 54.99 -21.23
N THR A 464 -33.53 56.25 -20.85
CA THR A 464 -32.43 57.14 -20.44
C THR A 464 -31.75 56.64 -19.16
N GLU A 465 -32.56 56.13 -18.23
CA GLU A 465 -32.06 55.61 -16.95
C GLU A 465 -31.49 54.20 -17.12
N MET A 466 -32.05 53.39 -18.03
CA MET A 466 -31.45 52.12 -18.47
C MET A 466 -30.04 52.33 -19.03
N GLU A 467 -29.88 53.31 -19.92
CA GLU A 467 -28.58 53.63 -20.54
C GLU A 467 -27.54 54.02 -19.49
N ARG A 468 -27.94 54.88 -18.56
CA ARG A 468 -27.08 55.32 -17.45
C ARG A 468 -26.66 54.15 -16.55
N GLN A 469 -27.56 53.21 -16.29
CA GLN A 469 -27.30 52.05 -15.43
C GLN A 469 -26.49 50.96 -16.12
N ILE A 470 -26.65 50.77 -17.44
CA ILE A 470 -25.93 49.73 -18.17
C ILE A 470 -24.55 50.16 -18.65
N TYR A 471 -24.35 51.44 -18.97
CA TYR A 471 -23.05 51.97 -19.40
C TYR A 471 -21.87 51.50 -18.54
N PRO A 472 -21.90 51.60 -17.19
CA PRO A 472 -20.77 51.13 -16.35
C PRO A 472 -20.60 49.61 -16.32
N LEU A 473 -21.60 48.84 -16.76
CA LEU A 473 -21.58 47.37 -16.78
C LEU A 473 -20.94 46.80 -18.03
N LEU A 474 -20.78 47.59 -19.10
CA LEU A 474 -20.30 47.09 -20.39
C LEU A 474 -18.84 47.49 -20.62
N ALA A 475 -18.02 46.54 -21.09
CA ALA A 475 -16.70 46.84 -21.64
C ALA A 475 -16.24 45.76 -22.62
N THR A 476 -15.89 46.16 -23.85
CA THR A 476 -15.20 45.28 -24.79
C THR A 476 -13.68 45.51 -24.76
N ALA A 477 -12.91 44.45 -25.02
CA ALA A 477 -11.45 44.52 -25.08
C ALA A 477 -10.91 45.46 -26.16
N LYS A 478 -11.70 45.72 -27.23
CA LYS A 478 -11.30 46.57 -28.36
C LYS A 478 -11.78 48.01 -28.26
N ASN A 479 -13.01 48.26 -27.79
CA ASN A 479 -13.65 49.58 -27.85
C ASN A 479 -13.87 50.22 -26.47
N GLY A 480 -13.49 49.54 -25.38
CA GLY A 480 -13.51 50.10 -24.03
C GLY A 480 -14.91 50.16 -23.39
N ASP A 481 -15.03 51.01 -22.38
CA ASP A 481 -16.21 51.14 -21.52
C ASP A 481 -17.46 51.61 -22.30
N GLY A 482 -18.62 51.07 -21.93
CA GLY A 482 -19.90 51.41 -22.55
C GLY A 482 -20.19 50.69 -23.87
N THR A 483 -19.39 49.69 -24.23
CA THR A 483 -19.59 48.85 -25.42
C THR A 483 -19.65 47.36 -25.07
N VAL A 484 -20.40 46.58 -25.85
CA VAL A 484 -20.51 45.12 -25.69
C VAL A 484 -20.53 44.42 -27.04
N LEU A 485 -19.98 43.20 -27.12
CA LEU A 485 -20.17 42.33 -28.29
C LEU A 485 -21.54 41.67 -28.22
N LEU A 486 -22.44 42.01 -29.13
CA LEU A 486 -23.77 41.44 -29.23
C LEU A 486 -23.80 40.33 -30.30
N GLN A 487 -24.10 39.11 -29.88
CA GLN A 487 -24.27 37.95 -30.75
C GLN A 487 -25.73 37.52 -30.78
N ASN A 488 -26.26 37.26 -31.98
CA ASN A 488 -27.62 36.79 -32.14
C ASN A 488 -27.59 35.34 -32.65
N HIS A 489 -27.91 34.39 -31.77
CA HIS A 489 -28.07 32.98 -32.14
C HIS A 489 -29.55 32.56 -32.18
N LEU A 490 -30.48 33.50 -32.00
CA LEU A 490 -31.93 33.28 -32.12
C LEU A 490 -32.42 33.30 -33.58
N GLY A 491 -31.58 33.64 -34.56
CA GLY A 491 -31.98 33.82 -35.96
C GLY A 491 -32.50 35.22 -36.27
N ASP A 492 -33.29 35.36 -37.34
CA ASP A 492 -33.73 36.63 -37.96
C ASP A 492 -34.82 37.34 -37.10
N PHE A 493 -34.44 37.80 -35.91
CA PHE A 493 -35.31 38.47 -34.92
C PHE A 493 -35.54 39.97 -35.23
N GLY A 494 -34.99 40.48 -36.33
CA GLY A 494 -35.06 41.92 -36.68
C GLY A 494 -34.19 42.79 -35.78
N LEU A 495 -33.14 42.20 -35.20
CA LEU A 495 -32.18 42.90 -34.35
C LEU A 495 -31.46 44.01 -35.15
N GLU A 496 -31.40 43.86 -36.46
CA GLU A 496 -30.85 44.82 -37.43
C GLU A 496 -31.77 46.02 -37.67
N GLN A 497 -33.09 45.82 -37.60
CA GLN A 497 -34.06 46.92 -37.59
C GLN A 497 -33.98 47.72 -36.28
N MET A 498 -33.76 47.04 -35.15
CA MET A 498 -33.64 47.71 -33.84
C MET A 498 -32.35 48.52 -33.70
N LEU A 499 -31.23 47.99 -34.21
CA LEU A 499 -29.92 48.64 -34.15
C LEU A 499 -29.72 49.71 -35.22
N SER A 500 -30.69 49.90 -36.12
CA SER A 500 -30.60 50.82 -37.26
C SER A 500 -29.31 50.64 -38.06
N VAL A 501 -28.88 49.38 -38.28
CA VAL A 501 -27.64 49.09 -38.99
C VAL A 501 -27.80 49.56 -40.44
N PRO A 502 -26.98 50.51 -40.95
CA PRO A 502 -27.07 50.92 -42.33
C PRO A 502 -26.80 49.70 -43.22
N PRO A 503 -27.55 49.53 -44.34
CA PRO A 503 -27.31 48.44 -45.27
C PRO A 503 -25.83 48.46 -45.66
N ALA A 504 -25.17 47.31 -45.52
CA ALA A 504 -23.76 47.17 -45.87
C ALA A 504 -23.53 47.77 -47.26
N ALA A 505 -22.56 48.68 -47.34
CA ALA A 505 -22.34 49.56 -48.48
C ALA A 505 -22.54 48.86 -49.83
N GLU A 506 -23.42 49.45 -50.63
CA GLU A 506 -23.79 49.06 -51.99
C GLU A 506 -22.57 48.75 -52.86
N VAL A 507 -22.41 47.49 -53.27
CA VAL A 507 -21.91 47.20 -54.61
C VAL A 507 -23.12 47.29 -55.53
N LYS A 508 -23.14 48.31 -56.40
CA LYS A 508 -24.20 48.57 -57.37
C LYS A 508 -24.51 47.34 -58.23
N SER A 509 -25.72 46.78 -58.10
CA SER A 509 -26.46 46.18 -59.21
C SER A 509 -27.93 45.87 -58.84
N VAL A 510 -28.83 46.64 -59.46
CA VAL A 510 -30.18 46.35 -59.98
C VAL A 510 -31.01 45.20 -59.39
N GLU A 511 -32.22 45.56 -58.92
CA GLU A 511 -33.44 44.76 -58.71
C GLU A 511 -33.29 43.31 -58.20
N ALA A 512 -33.34 43.15 -56.87
CA ALA A 512 -33.99 42.03 -56.20
C ALA A 512 -34.27 42.42 -54.73
N ALA A 513 -35.31 41.83 -54.14
CA ALA A 513 -35.83 42.10 -52.80
C ALA A 513 -34.75 42.42 -51.74
N ALA A 514 -35.01 43.44 -50.91
CA ALA A 514 -34.18 43.84 -49.78
C ALA A 514 -33.84 42.62 -48.91
N VAL A 515 -32.61 42.14 -49.03
CA VAL A 515 -32.06 41.12 -48.14
C VAL A 515 -31.85 41.82 -46.79
N PRO A 516 -32.46 41.35 -45.69
CA PRO A 516 -32.20 41.93 -44.38
C PRO A 516 -30.69 41.84 -44.10
N ALA A 517 -30.11 42.96 -43.68
CA ALA A 517 -28.77 42.98 -43.12
C ALA A 517 -28.72 41.89 -42.05
N THR A 518 -27.81 40.94 -42.17
CA THR A 518 -27.68 39.82 -41.23
C THR A 518 -26.51 40.12 -40.33
N ILE A 519 -26.71 40.08 -39.01
CA ILE A 519 -25.59 40.14 -38.06
C ILE A 519 -24.72 38.89 -38.33
N PRO A 520 -23.44 39.07 -38.68
CA PRO A 520 -22.54 37.93 -38.90
C PRO A 520 -22.43 37.11 -37.62
N GLY A 521 -22.26 35.79 -37.74
CA GLY A 521 -22.17 34.86 -36.60
C GLY A 521 -21.04 35.19 -35.59
N GLU A 522 -20.14 36.11 -35.93
CA GLU A 522 -19.11 36.67 -35.04
C GLU A 522 -19.66 37.73 -34.05
N GLY A 523 -20.83 38.33 -34.32
CA GLY A 523 -21.47 39.38 -33.53
C GLY A 523 -21.11 40.81 -33.94
N LEU A 524 -21.83 41.80 -33.41
CA LEU A 524 -21.61 43.23 -33.63
C LEU A 524 -21.25 43.92 -32.30
N VAL A 525 -20.23 44.79 -32.29
CA VAL A 525 -19.98 45.63 -31.12
C VAL A 525 -20.96 46.80 -31.11
N VAL A 526 -21.77 46.88 -30.06
CA VAL A 526 -22.82 47.90 -29.89
C VAL A 526 -22.55 48.76 -28.68
N SER A 527 -23.03 50.01 -28.71
CA SER A 527 -22.98 50.92 -27.56
C SER A 527 -24.06 50.59 -26.53
N ALA A 528 -23.93 51.12 -25.31
CA ALA A 528 -24.96 51.07 -24.27
C ALA A 528 -26.32 51.56 -24.78
N HIS A 529 -26.34 52.68 -25.51
CA HIS A 529 -27.56 53.23 -26.12
C HIS A 529 -28.24 52.25 -27.08
N GLN A 530 -27.46 51.65 -27.99
CA GLN A 530 -27.94 50.65 -28.94
C GLN A 530 -28.45 49.39 -28.25
N LEU A 531 -27.79 48.95 -27.18
CA LEU A 531 -28.23 47.80 -26.40
C LEU A 531 -29.56 48.07 -25.67
N VAL A 532 -29.76 49.29 -25.17
CA VAL A 532 -31.05 49.70 -24.56
C VAL A 532 -32.18 49.64 -25.57
N GLN A 533 -31.96 50.07 -26.82
CA GLN A 533 -32.97 49.95 -27.88
C GLN A 533 -33.39 48.50 -28.12
N VAL A 534 -32.44 47.55 -28.07
CA VAL A 534 -32.75 46.12 -28.18
C VAL A 534 -33.57 45.63 -26.98
N PHE A 535 -33.22 46.04 -25.76
CA PHE A 535 -33.97 45.65 -24.56
C PHE A 535 -35.38 46.23 -24.51
N SER A 536 -35.55 47.50 -24.87
CA SER A 536 -36.86 48.13 -25.02
C SER A 536 -37.69 47.42 -26.09
N GLY A 537 -37.08 47.13 -27.25
CA GLY A 537 -37.74 46.45 -28.37
C GLY A 537 -38.20 45.02 -28.05
N LEU A 538 -37.45 44.29 -27.22
CA LEU A 538 -37.81 42.94 -26.76
C LEU A 538 -39.08 42.90 -25.90
N SER A 539 -39.45 44.01 -25.24
CA SER A 539 -40.62 44.08 -24.36
C SER A 539 -40.64 42.96 -23.31
N LEU A 540 -39.59 42.89 -22.49
CA LEU A 540 -39.41 41.88 -21.45
C LEU A 540 -40.55 41.92 -20.41
N ASP A 541 -40.96 40.75 -19.93
CA ASP A 541 -42.03 40.58 -18.93
C ASP A 541 -41.49 40.03 -17.60
N GLU A 542 -41.02 38.79 -17.61
CA GLU A 542 -40.41 38.14 -16.44
C GLU A 542 -38.94 37.79 -16.70
N LEU A 543 -38.14 37.77 -15.62
CA LEU A 543 -36.72 37.42 -15.64
C LEU A 543 -36.45 36.33 -14.59
N SER A 544 -35.68 35.31 -14.94
CA SER A 544 -35.14 34.35 -13.98
C SER A 544 -33.93 34.94 -13.24
N CYS A 545 -33.50 34.26 -12.17
CA CYS A 545 -32.16 34.50 -11.64
C CYS A 545 -31.09 33.97 -12.62
N ALA A 546 -29.87 34.50 -12.52
CA ALA A 546 -28.75 34.12 -13.38
C ALA A 546 -28.03 32.87 -12.85
N ARG A 547 -27.67 31.95 -13.76
CA ARG A 547 -26.91 30.73 -13.47
C ARG A 547 -25.65 30.67 -14.32
N PRO A 548 -24.57 30.00 -13.88
CA PRO A 548 -23.45 29.71 -14.77
C PRO A 548 -23.89 28.79 -15.92
N ALA A 549 -23.25 28.92 -17.07
CA ALA A 549 -23.58 28.13 -18.25
C ALA A 549 -23.38 26.61 -18.03
N PRO A 550 -24.32 25.74 -18.47
CA PRO A 550 -24.18 24.28 -18.37
C PRO A 550 -22.96 23.77 -19.15
N ASN A 551 -22.33 22.69 -18.63
CA ASN A 551 -21.20 21.97 -19.25
C ASN A 551 -19.92 22.80 -19.48
N GLN A 552 -19.77 23.96 -18.86
CA GLN A 552 -18.52 24.72 -18.90
C GLN A 552 -17.88 24.74 -17.51
N GLN A 553 -16.75 24.03 -17.36
CA GLN A 553 -15.90 24.15 -16.19
C GLN A 553 -15.34 25.57 -16.13
N VAL A 554 -15.87 26.39 -15.22
CA VAL A 554 -15.31 27.69 -14.83
C VAL A 554 -15.11 28.66 -16.01
N SER A 555 -16.14 28.88 -16.82
CA SER A 555 -16.18 30.02 -17.75
C SER A 555 -16.92 31.19 -17.09
N ASN A 556 -16.44 32.43 -17.29
CA ASN A 556 -17.12 33.64 -16.81
C ASN A 556 -18.37 33.94 -17.64
N ILE A 557 -19.28 32.99 -17.74
CA ILE A 557 -20.49 33.05 -18.56
C ILE A 557 -21.68 32.78 -17.66
N GLY A 558 -22.55 33.79 -17.56
CA GLY A 558 -23.85 33.72 -16.92
C GLY A 558 -24.96 33.56 -17.94
N ILE A 559 -26.04 32.90 -17.54
CA ILE A 559 -27.25 32.73 -18.34
C ILE A 559 -28.44 33.16 -17.50
N LEU A 560 -29.27 34.02 -18.08
CA LEU A 560 -30.52 34.50 -17.53
C LEU A 560 -31.65 34.18 -18.51
N LEU A 561 -32.73 33.58 -18.04
CA LEU A 561 -33.91 33.30 -18.85
C LEU A 561 -34.88 34.48 -18.74
N PHE A 562 -35.60 34.78 -19.82
CA PHE A 562 -36.56 35.87 -19.85
C PHE A 562 -37.80 35.50 -20.67
N THR A 563 -38.95 36.02 -20.28
CA THR A 563 -40.19 35.99 -21.08
C THR A 563 -40.44 37.37 -21.68
N THR A 564 -41.26 37.42 -22.73
CA THR A 564 -41.63 38.64 -23.44
C THR A 564 -43.14 38.86 -23.42
N LYS A 565 -43.57 40.12 -23.54
CA LYS A 565 -44.98 40.49 -23.63
C LYS A 565 -45.56 40.14 -25.00
N GLU A 566 -46.89 40.00 -25.04
CA GLU A 566 -47.64 39.80 -26.27
C GLU A 566 -47.41 40.99 -27.23
N GLY A 567 -47.08 40.72 -28.49
CA GLY A 567 -46.67 41.73 -29.47
C GLY A 567 -45.16 41.98 -29.57
N SER A 568 -44.34 41.32 -28.72
CA SER A 568 -42.89 41.29 -28.90
C SER A 568 -42.51 40.59 -30.20
N PRO A 569 -41.43 41.04 -30.89
CA PRO A 569 -40.90 40.37 -32.07
C PRO A 569 -40.42 38.94 -31.82
N TRP A 570 -40.31 38.52 -30.55
CA TRP A 570 -40.03 37.13 -30.17
C TRP A 570 -41.10 36.66 -29.21
N ALA A 571 -41.97 35.78 -29.67
CA ALA A 571 -43.03 35.22 -28.84
C ALA A 571 -42.42 34.32 -27.75
N LYS A 572 -42.90 34.46 -26.51
CA LYS A 572 -42.59 33.62 -25.32
C LYS A 572 -41.22 33.82 -24.64
N GLY A 573 -40.25 34.45 -25.31
CA GLY A 573 -38.95 34.80 -24.71
C GLY A 573 -37.81 33.81 -25.00
N GLY A 574 -36.73 33.88 -24.22
CA GLY A 574 -35.48 33.18 -24.53
C GLY A 574 -34.46 33.14 -23.40
N ALA A 575 -33.22 32.79 -23.75
CA ALA A 575 -32.08 32.81 -22.84
C ALA A 575 -31.09 33.90 -23.25
N MET A 576 -30.65 34.72 -22.30
CA MET A 576 -29.57 35.69 -22.45
C MET A 576 -28.32 35.13 -21.80
N GLU A 577 -27.33 34.77 -22.61
CA GLU A 577 -26.00 34.36 -22.16
C GLU A 577 -25.08 35.59 -22.19
N PHE A 578 -24.51 35.96 -21.05
CA PHE A 578 -23.57 37.07 -20.92
C PHE A 578 -22.22 36.56 -20.44
N GLU A 579 -21.16 36.93 -21.16
CA GLU A 579 -19.79 36.70 -20.72
C GLU A 579 -19.28 37.96 -20.01
N PHE A 580 -18.46 37.76 -18.99
CA PHE A 580 -17.94 38.85 -18.19
C PHE A 580 -16.46 38.69 -17.84
N ALA A 581 -15.79 39.82 -17.66
CA ALA A 581 -14.42 39.89 -17.18
C ALA A 581 -14.27 41.12 -16.29
N SER A 582 -13.55 40.98 -15.16
CA SER A 582 -13.30 42.08 -14.23
C SER A 582 -14.57 42.81 -13.75
N GLY A 583 -15.68 42.07 -13.61
CA GLY A 583 -16.98 42.63 -13.18
C GLY A 583 -17.76 43.39 -14.25
N LYS A 584 -17.31 43.37 -15.51
CA LYS A 584 -18.01 43.98 -16.66
C LYS A 584 -18.38 42.92 -17.70
N ILE A 585 -19.49 43.13 -18.38
CA ILE A 585 -20.00 42.31 -19.47
C ILE A 585 -19.24 42.68 -20.75
N ASN A 586 -18.57 41.70 -21.36
CA ASN A 586 -17.84 41.87 -22.61
C ASN A 586 -18.62 41.36 -23.84
N ARG A 587 -19.52 40.40 -23.62
CA ARG A 587 -20.35 39.77 -24.66
C ARG A 587 -21.73 39.47 -24.12
N ILE A 588 -22.76 39.74 -24.92
CA ILE A 588 -24.13 39.32 -24.69
C ILE A 588 -24.55 38.52 -25.91
N SER A 589 -25.19 37.38 -25.67
CA SER A 589 -25.74 36.56 -26.72
C SER A 589 -27.15 36.11 -26.37
N PHE A 590 -28.04 36.21 -27.35
CA PHE A 590 -29.40 35.70 -27.22
C PHE A 590 -29.46 34.29 -27.83
N GLN A 591 -30.01 33.35 -27.06
CA GLN A 591 -30.00 31.92 -27.33
C GLN A 591 -31.41 31.33 -27.22
N LEU A 592 -31.66 30.28 -28.00
CA LEU A 592 -32.89 29.49 -27.87
C LEU A 592 -32.89 28.74 -26.53
N PRO A 593 -34.04 28.62 -25.84
CA PRO A 593 -34.15 27.84 -24.61
C PRO A 593 -33.70 26.36 -24.74
N SER A 594 -33.64 25.82 -25.96
CA SER A 594 -33.20 24.44 -26.25
C SER A 594 -31.69 24.29 -26.48
N PHE A 595 -30.92 25.38 -26.60
CA PHE A 595 -29.53 25.38 -27.08
C PHE A 595 -28.52 24.63 -26.18
N ARG A 596 -28.85 24.34 -24.91
CA ARG A 596 -27.96 23.62 -23.97
C ARG A 596 -28.66 22.57 -23.09
N ASP A 597 -29.81 22.05 -23.52
CA ASP A 597 -30.66 21.16 -22.72
C ASP A 597 -30.85 21.66 -21.26
N PHE A 598 -31.25 22.93 -21.14
CA PHE A 598 -31.42 23.61 -19.86
C PHE A 598 -32.40 22.88 -18.94
N ARG A 599 -33.37 22.18 -19.52
CA ARG A 599 -34.32 21.36 -18.78
C ARG A 599 -33.61 20.23 -18.04
N GLN A 600 -32.66 19.56 -18.70
CA GLN A 600 -31.84 18.53 -18.06
C GLN A 600 -30.86 19.10 -17.03
N ASP A 601 -30.28 20.28 -17.27
CA ASP A 601 -29.41 20.94 -16.28
C ASP A 601 -30.19 21.31 -15.00
N LEU A 602 -31.42 21.83 -15.13
CA LEU A 602 -32.28 22.14 -13.99
C LEU A 602 -32.69 20.89 -13.20
N LEU A 603 -32.84 19.74 -13.86
CA LEU A 603 -33.08 18.46 -13.18
C LEU A 603 -31.84 17.94 -12.45
N ASN A 604 -30.67 18.03 -13.08
CA ASN A 604 -29.42 17.56 -12.51
C ASN A 604 -28.92 18.47 -11.37
N HIS A 605 -29.19 19.76 -11.48
CA HIS A 605 -28.71 20.81 -10.58
C HIS A 605 -29.85 21.82 -10.30
N PRO A 606 -30.78 21.49 -9.38
CA PRO A 606 -31.97 22.32 -9.13
C PRO A 606 -31.63 23.71 -8.57
N GLU A 607 -30.51 23.84 -7.87
CA GLU A 607 -30.01 25.11 -7.37
C GLU A 607 -28.52 25.25 -7.71
N ILE A 608 -28.12 26.36 -8.32
CA ILE A 608 -26.70 26.68 -8.57
C ILE A 608 -26.49 28.14 -8.19
N ALA A 609 -25.40 28.43 -7.48
CA ALA A 609 -25.08 29.76 -6.99
C ALA A 609 -26.24 30.42 -6.19
N GLY A 610 -27.11 29.64 -5.53
CA GLY A 610 -28.28 30.18 -4.83
C GLY A 610 -29.41 30.68 -5.74
N CYS A 611 -29.37 30.32 -7.03
CA CYS A 611 -30.44 30.54 -7.99
C CYS A 611 -31.19 29.23 -8.22
N LYS A 612 -32.49 29.26 -7.89
CA LYS A 612 -33.45 28.18 -8.16
C LYS A 612 -34.48 28.71 -9.15
N ILE A 613 -34.54 28.10 -10.33
CA ILE A 613 -35.53 28.43 -11.37
C ILE A 613 -36.62 27.37 -11.32
N ASP A 614 -37.86 27.80 -11.09
CA ASP A 614 -38.99 26.88 -11.04
C ASP A 614 -39.32 26.33 -12.44
N SER A 615 -39.73 25.07 -12.51
CA SER A 615 -40.10 24.42 -13.78
C SER A 615 -41.22 25.15 -14.51
N SER A 616 -42.12 25.79 -13.77
CA SER A 616 -43.20 26.62 -14.31
C SER A 616 -42.71 27.82 -15.11
N PHE A 617 -41.51 28.35 -14.81
CA PHE A 617 -40.91 29.42 -15.60
C PHE A 617 -40.42 28.88 -16.95
N VAL A 618 -39.81 27.68 -16.96
CA VAL A 618 -39.30 27.03 -18.17
C VAL A 618 -40.44 26.65 -19.11
N ASP A 619 -41.58 26.20 -18.57
CA ASP A 619 -42.75 25.85 -19.37
C ASP A 619 -43.36 27.09 -20.10
N LYS A 620 -43.13 28.32 -19.61
CA LYS A 620 -43.54 29.56 -20.32
C LYS A 620 -42.70 29.86 -21.56
N LEU A 621 -41.49 29.29 -21.66
CA LEU A 621 -40.55 29.53 -22.77
C LEU A 621 -40.81 28.61 -23.98
N HIS A 622 -41.77 27.68 -23.87
CA HIS A 622 -42.14 26.70 -24.91
C HIS A 622 -43.58 26.90 -25.37
#